data_AF-A0AAF0X1L1-F1
#
_entry.id   AF-A0AAF0X1L1-F1
#
_cell.length_a   1.000
_cell.length_b   1.000
_cell.length_c   1.000
_cell.angle_alpha   90.00
_cell.angle_beta   90.00
_cell.angle_gamma   90.00
#
_symmetry.space_group_name_H-M   'P 1'
#
loop_
_entity.id
_entity.type
_entity.pdbx_description
1 polymer ?
#
loop_
_entity_poly.entity_id
_entity_poly.type
_entity_poly.pdbx_seq_one_letter_code
_entity_poly.pdbx_strand_id
1 'polypeptide(L)'
;MFIQASEDTNKTNAALFSPFWNEIINSLREEDYISNREMDLLSMPNNAGSLRLVQWPLFLLSSKILLATDLALDCKDTQEDLWNRICRDEYMAYAVQECYYSIEQILFSLVDGVGKLWVERIFREVNTSISENSLVITLLFKKLPVVLSRFTALTGLLIRNETPELAKGAAKAVYDVYEVVTHELLSHDLREQLDTWNILQRARNEGRLFSRIEWPKDPAIKELVKRLHLLLTVKDSAANIPKNLEARRRLEFFTNSLFMDMPSAKPVSEMMPFW
;
A
#
# COMPACT_ATOMS: atom_id res chain seq x y z
N MET A 1 -14.04 -13.92 -14.03
CA MET A 1 -14.03 -15.13 -13.17
C MET A 1 -12.72 -15.92 -13.27
N PHE A 2 -11.97 -15.90 -14.37
CA PHE A 2 -10.68 -16.60 -14.49
C PHE A 2 -9.47 -15.92 -13.82
N ILE A 3 -9.52 -14.59 -13.58
CA ILE A 3 -8.41 -13.84 -12.94
C ILE A 3 -8.32 -14.12 -11.42
N GLN A 4 -9.45 -14.44 -10.79
CA GLN A 4 -9.53 -14.59 -9.33
C GLN A 4 -8.84 -15.87 -8.83
N ALA A 5 -8.94 -16.97 -9.59
CA ALA A 5 -8.29 -18.25 -9.24
C ALA A 5 -6.75 -18.19 -9.35
N SER A 6 -6.21 -17.45 -10.33
CA SER A 6 -4.77 -17.20 -10.44
C SER A 6 -4.26 -16.31 -9.32
N GLU A 7 -5.02 -15.28 -8.93
CA GLU A 7 -4.65 -14.40 -7.80
C GLU A 7 -4.68 -15.13 -6.47
N ASP A 8 -5.67 -16.00 -6.21
CA ASP A 8 -5.75 -16.80 -4.99
C ASP A 8 -4.60 -17.83 -4.90
N THR A 9 -4.19 -18.41 -6.05
CA THR A 9 -3.04 -19.32 -6.12
C THR A 9 -1.74 -18.56 -5.88
N ASN A 10 -1.57 -17.38 -6.49
CA ASN A 10 -0.41 -16.51 -6.28
C ASN A 10 -0.31 -16.04 -4.84
N LYS A 11 -1.43 -15.69 -4.21
CA LYS A 11 -1.50 -15.30 -2.81
C LYS A 11 -1.14 -16.44 -1.86
N THR A 12 -1.60 -17.66 -2.15
CA THR A 12 -1.22 -18.85 -1.38
C THR A 12 0.28 -19.12 -1.49
N ASN A 13 0.83 -19.07 -2.71
CA ASN A 13 2.26 -19.25 -2.95
C ASN A 13 3.10 -18.16 -2.28
N ALA A 14 2.67 -16.90 -2.36
CA ALA A 14 3.32 -15.78 -1.69
C ALA A 14 3.31 -15.93 -0.16
N ALA A 15 2.20 -16.39 0.42
CA ALA A 15 2.10 -16.66 1.85
C ALA A 15 3.06 -17.79 2.27
N LEU A 16 3.21 -18.84 1.45
CA LEU A 16 4.17 -19.92 1.67
C LEU A 16 5.63 -19.47 1.51
N PHE A 17 5.90 -18.55 0.59
CA PHE A 17 7.25 -18.04 0.31
C PHE A 17 7.71 -17.00 1.33
N SER A 18 6.80 -16.17 1.84
CA SER A 18 7.13 -15.03 2.71
C SER A 18 7.99 -15.38 3.94
N PRO A 19 7.82 -16.51 4.66
CA PRO A 19 8.66 -16.84 5.80
C PRO A 19 10.11 -17.12 5.37
N PHE A 20 10.33 -17.88 4.29
CA PHE A 20 11.67 -18.19 3.79
C PHE A 20 12.41 -16.93 3.36
N TRP A 21 11.73 -16.05 2.63
CA TRP A 21 12.29 -14.76 2.24
C TRP A 21 12.65 -13.91 3.45
N ASN A 22 11.73 -13.80 4.42
CA ASN A 22 11.95 -12.98 5.62
C ASN A 22 13.07 -13.51 6.51
N GLU A 23 13.31 -14.83 6.58
CA GLU A 23 14.46 -15.40 7.27
C GLU A 23 15.80 -14.93 6.67
N ILE A 24 15.89 -14.85 5.34
CA ILE A 24 17.08 -14.31 4.67
C ILE A 24 17.27 -12.83 5.02
N ILE A 25 16.19 -12.05 5.00
CA ILE A 25 16.26 -10.63 5.36
C ILE A 25 16.66 -10.44 6.84
N ASN A 26 16.14 -11.29 7.73
CA ASN A 26 16.50 -11.29 9.15
C ASN A 26 17.99 -11.61 9.35
N SER A 27 18.52 -12.65 8.68
CA SER A 27 19.95 -12.99 8.72
C SER A 27 20.82 -11.82 8.24
N LEU A 28 20.45 -11.17 7.13
CA LEU A 28 21.17 -9.97 6.66
C LEU A 28 21.13 -8.82 7.66
N ARG A 29 20.03 -8.69 8.42
CA ARG A 29 19.91 -7.68 9.46
C ARG A 29 20.75 -8.02 10.69
N GLU A 30 20.74 -9.27 11.15
CA GLU A 30 21.51 -9.75 12.30
C GLU A 30 23.02 -9.63 12.07
N GLU A 31 23.47 -9.84 10.83
CA GLU A 31 24.87 -9.64 10.41
C GLU A 31 25.22 -8.15 10.13
N ASP A 32 24.33 -7.21 10.48
CA ASP A 32 24.49 -5.76 10.29
C ASP A 32 24.77 -5.31 8.83
N TYR A 33 24.36 -6.11 7.84
CA TYR A 33 24.50 -5.71 6.42
C TYR A 33 23.42 -4.74 5.95
N ILE A 34 22.25 -4.74 6.57
CA ILE A 34 21.13 -3.87 6.20
C ILE A 34 20.62 -3.07 7.42
N SER A 35 20.14 -1.86 7.18
CA SER A 35 19.51 -1.04 8.21
C SER A 35 18.08 -1.50 8.52
N ASN A 36 17.51 -1.05 9.66
CA ASN A 36 16.08 -1.28 9.97
C ASN A 36 15.16 -0.77 8.85
N ARG A 37 15.52 0.34 8.21
CA ARG A 37 14.74 0.88 7.08
C ARG A 37 14.82 -0.05 5.87
N GLU A 38 16.01 -0.57 5.53
CA GLU A 38 16.14 -1.52 4.41
C GLU A 38 15.45 -2.84 4.71
N MET A 39 15.50 -3.32 5.95
CA MET A 39 14.71 -4.46 6.41
C MET A 39 13.21 -4.21 6.17
N ASP A 40 12.66 -3.06 6.58
CA ASP A 40 11.25 -2.74 6.32
C ASP A 40 10.88 -2.71 4.82
N LEU A 41 11.84 -2.37 3.95
CA LEU A 41 11.62 -2.32 2.50
C LEU A 41 11.73 -3.69 1.84
N LEU A 42 12.62 -4.54 2.36
CA LEU A 42 12.91 -5.86 1.83
C LEU A 42 11.94 -6.92 2.37
N SER A 43 11.46 -6.80 3.60
CA SER A 43 10.55 -7.79 4.19
C SER A 43 9.24 -7.89 3.43
N MET A 44 8.79 -9.14 3.25
CA MET A 44 7.52 -9.48 2.64
C MET A 44 6.45 -9.62 3.74
N PRO A 45 5.28 -8.96 3.62
CA PRO A 45 4.18 -9.23 4.53
C PRO A 45 3.76 -10.70 4.49
N ASN A 46 3.17 -11.18 5.58
CA ASN A 46 2.79 -12.60 5.70
C ASN A 46 1.77 -13.06 4.67
N ASN A 47 1.09 -12.13 3.97
CA ASN A 47 0.08 -12.39 2.94
C ASN A 47 -1.13 -13.26 3.39
N ALA A 48 -1.14 -13.74 4.62
CA ALA A 48 -2.26 -14.42 5.28
C ALA A 48 -3.32 -13.43 5.84
N GLY A 49 -3.07 -12.13 5.69
CA GLY A 49 -3.91 -11.06 6.22
C GLY A 49 -5.19 -10.80 5.42
N SER A 50 -5.88 -9.72 5.83
CA SER A 50 -7.22 -9.33 5.37
C SER A 50 -7.28 -8.87 3.90
N LEU A 51 -6.18 -8.35 3.35
CA LEU A 51 -6.13 -7.87 1.97
C LEU A 51 -6.19 -9.05 0.99
N ARG A 52 -7.04 -8.97 -0.03
CA ARG A 52 -7.24 -10.06 -0.99
C ARG A 52 -6.15 -10.18 -2.07
N LEU A 53 -5.15 -9.29 -2.05
CA LEU A 53 -4.06 -9.28 -3.02
C LEU A 53 -2.72 -9.73 -2.39
N VAL A 54 -1.74 -10.01 -3.25
CA VAL A 54 -0.35 -10.24 -2.85
C VAL A 54 0.30 -8.91 -2.49
N GLN A 55 0.68 -8.75 -1.24
CA GLN A 55 1.54 -7.67 -0.80
C GLN A 55 3.00 -8.06 -1.02
N TRP A 56 3.61 -7.46 -2.04
CA TRP A 56 5.01 -7.64 -2.36
C TRP A 56 5.92 -6.82 -1.44
N PRO A 57 7.20 -7.18 -1.26
CA PRO A 57 8.18 -6.30 -0.63
C PRO A 57 8.17 -4.88 -1.21
N LEU A 58 8.28 -3.86 -0.36
CA LEU A 58 8.14 -2.46 -0.79
C LEU A 58 9.23 -2.02 -1.78
N PHE A 59 10.42 -2.65 -1.76
CA PHE A 59 11.47 -2.31 -2.71
C PHE A 59 11.04 -2.57 -4.17
N LEU A 60 10.19 -3.58 -4.43
CA LEU A 60 9.60 -3.85 -5.76
C LEU A 60 8.54 -2.80 -6.14
N LEU A 61 7.84 -2.28 -5.14
CA LEU A 61 6.78 -1.27 -5.29
C LEU A 61 7.31 0.17 -5.27
N SER A 62 8.62 0.35 -5.07
CA SER A 62 9.23 1.67 -4.93
C SER A 62 8.95 2.56 -6.14
N SER A 63 8.59 3.82 -5.89
CA SER A 63 8.26 4.84 -6.89
C SER A 63 7.08 4.51 -7.81
N LYS A 64 6.46 3.33 -7.71
CA LYS A 64 5.36 2.91 -8.59
C LYS A 64 4.12 3.79 -8.42
N ILE A 65 3.80 4.20 -7.19
CA ILE A 65 2.69 5.13 -6.92
C ILE A 65 2.92 6.49 -7.57
N LEU A 66 4.16 6.99 -7.55
CA LEU A 66 4.49 8.28 -8.17
C LEU A 66 4.32 8.19 -9.69
N LEU A 67 4.87 7.14 -10.32
CA LEU A 67 4.71 6.90 -11.75
C LEU A 67 3.23 6.72 -12.14
N ALA A 68 2.46 5.95 -11.37
CA ALA A 68 1.03 5.78 -11.61
C ALA A 68 0.26 7.11 -11.48
N THR A 69 0.68 7.97 -10.55
CA THR A 69 0.11 9.32 -10.39
C THR A 69 0.42 10.18 -11.61
N ASP A 70 1.66 10.16 -12.11
CA ASP A 70 2.05 10.91 -13.31
C ASP A 70 1.25 10.43 -14.54
N LEU A 71 1.08 9.11 -14.69
CA LEU A 71 0.22 8.52 -15.74
C LEU A 71 -1.24 9.01 -15.63
N ALA A 72 -1.78 9.11 -14.42
CA ALA A 72 -3.13 9.58 -14.18
C ALA A 72 -3.30 11.09 -14.44
N LEU A 73 -2.28 11.90 -14.13
CA LEU A 73 -2.26 13.33 -14.42
C LEU A 73 -2.28 13.62 -15.93
N ASP A 74 -1.56 12.81 -16.69
CA ASP A 74 -1.48 12.90 -18.15
C ASP A 74 -2.63 12.16 -18.87
N CYS A 75 -3.56 11.57 -18.13
CA CYS A 75 -4.66 10.80 -18.70
C CYS A 75 -5.65 11.74 -19.43
N LYS A 76 -5.72 11.59 -20.75
CA LYS A 76 -6.75 12.21 -21.61
C LYS A 76 -7.73 11.18 -22.19
N ASP A 77 -7.42 9.91 -21.98
CA ASP A 77 -8.09 8.76 -22.57
C ASP A 77 -9.07 8.12 -21.56
N THR A 78 -9.56 6.92 -21.86
CA THR A 78 -10.52 6.21 -21.01
C THR A 78 -9.87 5.61 -19.75
N GLN A 79 -10.70 5.25 -18.76
CA GLN A 79 -10.24 4.51 -17.58
C GLN A 79 -9.51 3.22 -17.97
N GLU A 80 -10.00 2.51 -18.99
CA GLU A 80 -9.42 1.25 -19.46
C GLU A 80 -8.02 1.47 -20.03
N ASP A 81 -7.82 2.52 -20.83
CA ASP A 81 -6.50 2.86 -21.38
C ASP A 81 -5.50 3.22 -20.28
N LEU A 82 -5.93 3.98 -19.27
CA LEU A 82 -5.10 4.29 -18.12
C LEU A 82 -4.72 3.04 -17.34
N TRP A 83 -5.70 2.17 -17.05
CA TRP A 83 -5.45 0.93 -16.33
C TRP A 83 -4.53 -0.01 -17.12
N ASN A 84 -4.72 -0.13 -18.43
CA ASN A 84 -3.85 -0.89 -19.31
C ASN A 84 -2.40 -0.37 -19.29
N ARG A 85 -2.19 0.94 -19.19
CA ARG A 85 -0.85 1.53 -19.04
C ARG A 85 -0.23 1.18 -17.69
N ILE A 86 -1.01 1.23 -16.61
CA ILE A 86 -0.57 0.83 -15.26
C ILE A 86 -0.21 -0.66 -15.24
N CYS A 87 -1.03 -1.52 -15.83
CA CYS A 87 -0.84 -2.96 -15.89
C CYS A 87 0.34 -3.44 -16.75
N ARG A 88 1.01 -2.56 -17.50
CA ARG A 88 2.27 -2.91 -18.20
C ARG A 88 3.39 -3.30 -17.23
N ASP A 89 3.28 -2.87 -15.99
CA ASP A 89 4.19 -3.20 -14.89
C ASP A 89 3.36 -3.84 -13.77
N GLU A 90 3.49 -5.15 -13.55
CA GLU A 90 2.64 -5.87 -12.59
C GLU A 90 2.74 -5.27 -11.18
N TYR A 91 3.96 -4.87 -10.77
CA TYR A 91 4.21 -4.28 -9.46
C TYR A 91 3.57 -2.90 -9.32
N MET A 92 3.39 -2.18 -10.43
CA MET A 92 2.66 -0.91 -10.42
C MET A 92 1.18 -1.11 -10.16
N ALA A 93 0.55 -2.09 -10.80
CA ALA A 93 -0.85 -2.44 -10.53
C ALA A 93 -1.05 -2.87 -9.07
N TYR A 94 -0.18 -3.75 -8.55
CA TYR A 94 -0.19 -4.16 -7.14
C TYR A 94 -0.01 -2.98 -6.19
N ALA A 95 0.92 -2.05 -6.47
CA ALA A 95 1.12 -0.87 -5.63
C ALA A 95 -0.15 0.00 -5.56
N VAL A 96 -0.78 0.28 -6.69
CA VAL A 96 -2.00 1.12 -6.75
C VAL A 96 -3.14 0.47 -5.97
N GLN A 97 -3.39 -0.83 -6.18
CA GLN A 97 -4.41 -1.58 -5.46
C GLN A 97 -4.12 -1.63 -3.96
N GLU A 98 -2.88 -1.96 -3.58
CA GLU A 98 -2.48 -2.02 -2.17
C GLU A 98 -2.66 -0.67 -1.48
N CYS A 99 -2.25 0.42 -2.12
CA CYS A 99 -2.42 1.78 -1.61
C CYS A 99 -3.90 2.07 -1.33
N TYR A 100 -4.78 1.79 -2.30
CA TYR A 100 -6.22 2.00 -2.17
C TYR A 100 -6.82 1.25 -0.98
N TYR A 101 -6.59 -0.06 -0.88
CA TYR A 101 -7.15 -0.86 0.21
C TYR A 101 -6.51 -0.58 1.57
N SER A 102 -5.22 -0.22 1.60
CA SER A 102 -4.55 0.18 2.84
C SER A 102 -5.16 1.47 3.39
N ILE A 103 -5.43 2.45 2.51
CA ILE A 103 -6.11 3.68 2.88
C ILE A 103 -7.51 3.38 3.43
N GLU A 104 -8.27 2.51 2.77
CA GLU A 104 -9.60 2.08 3.22
C GLU A 104 -9.57 1.56 4.66
N GLN A 105 -8.74 0.53 4.90
CA GLN A 105 -8.64 -0.12 6.21
C GLN A 105 -8.14 0.83 7.29
N ILE A 106 -7.13 1.65 6.99
CA ILE A 106 -6.62 2.65 7.93
C ILE A 106 -7.72 3.65 8.28
N LEU A 107 -8.41 4.23 7.30
CA LEU A 107 -9.48 5.18 7.58
C LEU A 107 -10.58 4.56 8.43
N PHE A 108 -11.02 3.34 8.10
CA PHE A 108 -12.02 2.61 8.90
C PHE A 108 -11.59 2.37 10.34
N SER A 109 -10.29 2.16 10.58
CA SER A 109 -9.76 1.95 11.93
C SER A 109 -9.62 3.25 12.75
N LEU A 110 -9.62 4.41 12.10
CA LEU A 110 -9.39 5.71 12.74
C LEU A 110 -10.68 6.44 13.11
N VAL A 111 -11.79 6.15 12.41
CA VAL A 111 -13.02 6.95 12.47
C VAL A 111 -14.20 6.15 13.00
N ASP A 112 -15.09 6.82 13.73
CA ASP A 112 -16.31 6.26 14.28
C ASP A 112 -17.57 6.98 13.75
N GLY A 113 -18.75 6.42 14.05
CA GLY A 113 -20.05 7.03 13.78
C GLY A 113 -20.20 7.65 12.38
N VAL A 114 -20.34 8.98 12.34
CA VAL A 114 -20.55 9.74 11.10
C VAL A 114 -19.32 9.72 10.19
N GLY A 115 -18.12 9.68 10.77
CA GLY A 115 -16.88 9.56 10.00
C GLY A 115 -16.81 8.23 9.25
N LYS A 116 -17.26 7.14 9.88
CA LYS A 116 -17.31 5.81 9.25
C LYS A 116 -18.29 5.77 8.08
N LEU A 117 -19.45 6.40 8.21
CA LEU A 117 -20.42 6.53 7.11
C LEU A 117 -19.83 7.27 5.90
N TRP A 118 -18.99 8.27 6.13
CA TRP A 118 -18.27 8.95 5.05
C TRP A 118 -17.31 8.01 4.33
N VAL A 119 -16.47 7.26 5.07
CA VAL A 119 -15.56 6.27 4.48
C VAL A 119 -16.34 5.26 3.65
N GLU A 120 -17.38 4.63 4.22
CA GLU A 120 -18.22 3.65 3.52
C GLU A 120 -18.81 4.21 2.23
N ARG A 121 -19.29 5.46 2.25
CA ARG A 121 -19.90 6.06 1.06
C ARG A 121 -18.87 6.34 -0.03
N ILE A 122 -17.74 6.93 0.32
CA ILE A 122 -16.68 7.26 -0.65
C ILE A 122 -16.17 6.00 -1.34
N PHE A 123 -15.82 4.97 -0.56
CA PHE A 123 -15.29 3.73 -1.12
C PHE A 123 -16.34 2.98 -1.93
N ARG A 124 -17.62 2.97 -1.50
CA ARG A 124 -18.71 2.43 -2.33
C ARG A 124 -18.79 3.11 -3.67
N GLU A 125 -18.77 4.44 -3.69
CA GLU A 125 -18.94 5.23 -4.90
C GLU A 125 -17.77 5.07 -5.88
N VAL A 126 -16.54 5.07 -5.35
CA VAL A 126 -15.34 4.79 -6.14
C VAL A 126 -15.41 3.37 -6.70
N ASN A 127 -15.80 2.37 -5.91
CA ASN A 127 -15.93 0.99 -6.38
C ASN A 127 -17.03 0.83 -7.45
N THR A 128 -18.18 1.50 -7.29
CA THR A 128 -19.23 1.55 -8.31
C THR A 128 -18.70 2.17 -9.60
N SER A 129 -18.00 3.31 -9.51
CA SER A 129 -17.41 3.98 -10.66
C SER A 129 -16.35 3.14 -11.38
N ILE A 130 -15.53 2.38 -10.63
CA ILE A 130 -14.59 1.41 -11.19
C ILE A 130 -15.36 0.36 -12.01
N SER A 131 -16.45 -0.20 -11.46
CA SER A 131 -17.24 -1.24 -12.10
C SER A 131 -18.01 -0.75 -13.35
N GLU A 132 -18.40 0.52 -13.36
CA GLU A 132 -19.12 1.17 -14.46
C GLU A 132 -18.17 1.82 -15.49
N ASN A 133 -16.85 1.68 -15.31
CA ASN A 133 -15.81 2.28 -16.14
C ASN A 133 -15.89 3.82 -16.25
N SER A 134 -16.36 4.47 -15.19
CA SER A 134 -16.64 5.91 -15.12
C SER A 134 -15.69 6.68 -14.20
N LEU A 135 -14.60 6.05 -13.72
CA LEU A 135 -13.69 6.63 -12.71
C LEU A 135 -13.08 7.97 -13.14
N VAL A 136 -12.79 8.15 -14.43
CA VAL A 136 -12.25 9.41 -15.00
C VAL A 136 -13.25 10.57 -14.88
N ILE A 137 -14.56 10.26 -14.86
CA ILE A 137 -15.64 11.24 -14.67
C ILE A 137 -15.85 11.47 -13.17
N THR A 138 -15.76 10.42 -12.36
CA THR A 138 -15.97 10.49 -10.91
C THR A 138 -14.84 11.23 -10.18
N LEU A 139 -13.59 11.03 -10.60
CA LEU A 139 -12.41 11.54 -9.89
C LEU A 139 -11.62 12.56 -10.72
N LEU A 140 -11.33 13.70 -10.11
CA LEU A 140 -10.42 14.71 -10.65
C LEU A 140 -8.97 14.29 -10.38
N PHE A 141 -8.39 13.50 -11.28
CA PHE A 141 -7.01 12.98 -11.12
C PHE A 141 -5.94 14.05 -10.88
N LYS A 142 -6.16 15.28 -11.36
CA LYS A 142 -5.32 16.46 -11.04
C LYS A 142 -5.13 16.72 -9.55
N LYS A 143 -6.03 16.20 -8.71
CA LYS A 143 -6.01 16.37 -7.26
C LYS A 143 -5.41 15.17 -6.51
N LEU A 144 -5.08 14.07 -7.20
CA LEU A 144 -4.42 12.90 -6.59
C LEU A 144 -3.12 13.26 -5.84
N PRO A 145 -2.20 14.10 -6.38
CA PRO A 145 -0.98 14.46 -5.64
C PRO A 145 -1.28 15.13 -4.29
N VAL A 146 -2.31 15.98 -4.26
CA VAL A 146 -2.73 16.66 -3.02
C VAL A 146 -3.29 15.63 -2.03
N VAL A 147 -4.15 14.73 -2.48
CA VAL A 147 -4.70 13.64 -1.65
C VAL A 147 -3.58 12.77 -1.05
N LEU A 148 -2.65 12.30 -1.88
CA LEU A 148 -1.51 11.49 -1.43
C LEU A 148 -0.61 12.23 -0.43
N SER A 149 -0.43 13.53 -0.60
CA SER A 149 0.32 14.36 0.36
C SER A 149 -0.38 14.44 1.74
N ARG A 150 -1.72 14.53 1.77
CA ARG A 150 -2.49 14.51 3.03
C ARG A 150 -2.41 13.16 3.72
N PHE A 151 -2.48 12.06 2.98
CA PHE A 151 -2.26 10.73 3.53
C PHE A 151 -0.84 10.51 4.04
N THR A 152 0.16 11.07 3.35
CA THR A 152 1.55 11.01 3.80
C THR A 152 1.73 11.77 5.12
N ALA A 153 1.11 12.94 5.26
CA ALA A 153 1.10 13.69 6.52
C ALA A 153 0.39 12.93 7.64
N LEU A 154 -0.79 12.37 7.37
CA LEU A 154 -1.55 11.56 8.35
C LEU A 154 -0.74 10.35 8.82
N THR A 155 -0.25 9.52 7.89
CA THR A 155 0.54 8.32 8.23
C THR A 155 1.83 8.68 8.94
N GLY A 156 2.49 9.79 8.58
CA GLY A 156 3.70 10.28 9.26
C GLY A 156 3.48 10.67 10.73
N LEU A 157 2.26 11.04 11.11
CA LEU A 157 1.87 11.24 12.51
C LEU A 157 1.62 9.90 13.21
N LEU A 158 0.88 9.00 12.55
CA LEU A 158 0.42 7.73 13.11
C LEU A 158 1.52 6.68 13.32
N ILE A 159 2.66 6.80 12.65
CA ILE A 159 3.84 5.95 12.90
C ILE A 159 4.47 6.21 14.28
N ARG A 160 4.23 7.39 14.85
CA ARG A 160 4.81 7.79 16.14
C ARG A 160 3.97 7.22 17.29
N ASN A 161 4.52 7.24 18.48
CA ASN A 161 3.77 6.87 19.68
C ASN A 161 2.69 7.91 19.99
N GLU A 162 1.53 7.43 20.47
CA GLU A 162 0.40 8.29 20.80
C GLU A 162 0.78 9.33 21.86
N THR A 163 0.52 10.60 21.57
CA THR A 163 0.55 11.68 22.54
C THR A 163 -0.71 12.53 22.35
N PRO A 164 -1.20 13.25 23.38
CA PRO A 164 -2.39 14.09 23.24
C PRO A 164 -2.27 15.15 22.14
N GLU A 165 -1.06 15.65 21.88
CA GLU A 165 -0.78 16.61 20.81
C GLU A 165 -0.85 15.94 19.42
N LEU A 166 -0.23 14.77 19.27
CA LEU A 166 -0.29 14.02 18.01
C LEU A 166 -1.69 13.51 17.71
N ALA A 167 -2.47 13.12 18.71
CA ALA A 167 -3.87 12.71 18.54
C ALA A 167 -4.72 13.86 17.97
N LYS A 168 -4.55 15.08 18.50
CA LYS A 168 -5.19 16.29 17.94
C LYS A 168 -4.70 16.59 16.53
N GLY A 169 -3.39 16.47 16.29
CA GLY A 169 -2.79 16.65 14.96
C GLY A 169 -3.31 15.65 13.93
N ALA A 170 -3.45 14.38 14.32
CA ALA A 170 -3.95 13.31 13.47
C ALA A 170 -5.46 13.47 13.21
N ALA A 171 -6.25 13.89 14.20
CA ALA A 171 -7.65 14.27 14.02
C ALA A 171 -7.81 15.38 12.98
N LYS A 172 -6.97 16.43 13.07
CA LYS A 172 -6.90 17.48 12.04
C LYS A 172 -6.47 16.93 10.68
N ALA A 173 -5.49 16.03 10.63
CA ALA A 173 -5.03 15.44 9.38
C ALA A 173 -6.12 14.56 8.70
N VAL A 174 -6.92 13.83 9.48
CA VAL A 174 -8.11 13.10 8.95
C VAL A 174 -9.13 14.10 8.41
N TYR A 175 -9.38 15.21 9.10
CA TYR A 175 -10.25 16.27 8.60
C TYR A 175 -9.73 16.88 7.29
N ASP A 176 -8.43 17.15 7.18
CA ASP A 176 -7.81 17.64 5.95
C ASP A 176 -7.93 16.63 4.80
N VAL A 177 -7.80 15.33 5.07
CA VAL A 177 -8.06 14.25 4.09
C VAL A 177 -9.52 14.30 3.66
N TYR A 178 -10.45 14.40 4.60
CA TYR A 178 -11.88 14.52 4.32
C TYR A 178 -12.17 15.70 3.40
N GLU A 179 -11.64 16.89 3.70
CA GLU A 179 -11.86 18.09 2.91
C GLU A 179 -11.35 17.91 1.48
N VAL A 180 -10.11 17.43 1.30
CA VAL A 180 -9.53 17.29 -0.04
C VAL A 180 -10.24 16.19 -0.83
N VAL A 181 -10.53 15.03 -0.23
CA VAL A 181 -11.21 13.94 -0.91
C VAL A 181 -12.63 14.37 -1.33
N THR A 182 -13.37 14.96 -0.41
CA THR A 182 -14.75 15.37 -0.64
C THR A 182 -14.86 16.54 -1.60
N HIS A 183 -14.09 17.60 -1.35
CA HIS A 183 -14.26 18.91 -1.97
C HIS A 183 -13.26 19.22 -3.08
N GLU A 184 -12.25 18.38 -3.30
CA GLU A 184 -11.34 18.53 -4.43
C GLU A 184 -11.26 17.28 -5.33
N LEU A 185 -11.25 16.07 -4.77
CA LEU A 185 -11.05 14.85 -5.57
C LEU A 185 -12.31 14.43 -6.33
N LEU A 186 -13.48 14.41 -5.69
CA LEU A 186 -14.73 14.00 -6.37
C LEU A 186 -15.21 15.05 -7.37
N SER A 187 -15.84 14.63 -8.46
CA SER A 187 -16.53 15.53 -9.37
C SER A 187 -17.74 16.21 -8.71
N HIS A 188 -18.17 17.34 -9.28
CA HIS A 188 -19.26 18.15 -8.71
C HIS A 188 -20.60 17.41 -8.68
N ASP A 189 -20.95 16.72 -9.77
CA ASP A 189 -22.23 16.03 -9.94
C ASP A 189 -22.45 14.97 -8.87
N LEU A 190 -21.37 14.25 -8.51
CA LEU A 190 -21.44 13.23 -7.49
C LEU A 190 -21.64 13.83 -6.09
N ARG A 191 -21.09 15.02 -5.82
CA ARG A 191 -21.28 15.68 -4.51
C ARG A 191 -22.73 16.05 -4.27
N GLU A 192 -23.49 16.41 -5.30
CA GLU A 192 -24.89 16.82 -5.13
C GLU A 192 -25.82 15.63 -4.89
N GLN A 193 -25.44 14.42 -5.32
CA GLN A 193 -26.28 13.23 -5.27
C GLN A 193 -26.24 12.46 -3.94
N LEU A 194 -25.35 12.82 -3.01
CA LEU A 194 -25.20 12.04 -1.78
C LEU A 194 -26.03 12.67 -0.65
N ASP A 195 -27.22 12.13 -0.40
CA ASP A 195 -28.09 12.53 0.72
C ASP A 195 -27.38 12.51 2.09
N THR A 196 -26.37 11.65 2.23
CA THR A 196 -25.51 11.55 3.43
C THR A 196 -24.68 12.82 3.67
N TRP A 197 -24.45 13.67 2.64
CA TRP A 197 -23.80 14.97 2.84
C TRP A 197 -24.55 15.84 3.81
N ASN A 198 -25.88 15.81 3.85
CA ASN A 198 -26.62 16.63 4.80
C ASN A 198 -26.29 16.26 6.26
N ILE A 199 -26.05 14.98 6.54
CA ILE A 199 -25.64 14.50 7.86
C ILE A 199 -24.18 14.90 8.15
N LEU A 200 -23.29 14.74 7.16
CA LEU A 200 -21.88 15.09 7.27
C LEU A 200 -21.66 16.59 7.43
N GLN A 201 -22.35 17.41 6.65
CA GLN A 201 -22.31 18.88 6.71
C GLN A 201 -22.83 19.38 8.06
N ARG A 202 -23.89 18.78 8.63
CA ARG A 202 -24.34 19.09 9.99
C ARG A 202 -23.27 18.75 11.03
N ALA A 203 -22.73 17.53 10.99
CA ALA A 203 -21.67 17.11 11.91
C ALA A 203 -20.41 17.98 11.80
N ARG A 204 -20.08 18.45 10.60
CA ARG A 204 -19.02 19.41 10.31
C ARG A 204 -19.32 20.77 10.93
N ASN A 205 -20.50 21.34 10.66
CA ASN A 205 -20.89 22.67 11.15
C ASN A 205 -20.94 22.75 12.67
N GLU A 206 -21.23 21.63 13.31
CA GLU A 206 -21.25 21.51 14.77
C GLU A 206 -19.88 21.16 15.37
N GLY A 207 -18.82 21.04 14.54
CA GLY A 207 -17.46 20.72 14.97
C GLY A 207 -17.29 19.32 15.54
N ARG A 208 -18.24 18.42 15.29
CA ARG A 208 -18.28 17.05 15.84
C ARG A 208 -17.49 16.08 14.95
N LEU A 209 -17.44 16.34 13.65
CA LEU A 209 -16.80 15.48 12.65
C LEU A 209 -15.27 15.43 12.86
N PHE A 210 -14.73 14.22 13.07
CA PHE A 210 -13.31 13.96 13.35
C PHE A 210 -12.73 14.74 14.54
N SER A 211 -13.57 15.17 15.49
CA SER A 211 -13.13 15.85 16.71
C SER A 211 -12.23 14.97 17.59
N ARG A 212 -12.43 13.65 17.50
CA ARG A 212 -11.59 12.60 18.06
C ARG A 212 -11.38 11.53 17.00
N ILE A 213 -10.25 10.84 17.10
CA ILE A 213 -9.94 9.66 16.29
C ILE A 213 -9.61 8.50 17.22
N GLU A 214 -9.81 7.30 16.74
CA GLU A 214 -9.30 6.10 17.38
C GLU A 214 -7.84 5.93 16.95
N TRP A 215 -6.90 6.08 17.90
CA TRP A 215 -5.50 5.84 17.59
C TRP A 215 -5.27 4.34 17.29
N PRO A 216 -4.49 3.98 16.26
CA PRO A 216 -4.20 2.57 15.95
C PRO A 216 -3.56 1.85 17.13
N LYS A 217 -4.29 0.92 17.74
CA LYS A 217 -3.79 0.07 18.85
C LYS A 217 -3.39 -1.31 18.37
N ASP A 218 -4.13 -1.85 17.40
CA ASP A 218 -3.87 -3.14 16.77
C ASP A 218 -2.49 -3.14 16.07
N PRO A 219 -1.58 -4.08 16.40
CA PRO A 219 -0.31 -4.26 15.72
C PRO A 219 -0.44 -4.33 14.19
N ALA A 220 -1.46 -5.01 13.67
CA ALA A 220 -1.65 -5.15 12.22
C ALA A 220 -1.92 -3.80 11.54
N ILE A 221 -2.73 -2.94 12.17
CA ILE A 221 -3.01 -1.60 11.66
C ILE A 221 -1.77 -0.71 11.78
N LYS A 222 -0.99 -0.82 12.86
CA LYS A 222 0.27 -0.07 13.00
C LYS A 222 1.27 -0.42 11.91
N GLU A 223 1.42 -1.71 11.61
CA GLU A 223 2.25 -2.19 10.50
C GLU A 223 1.73 -1.68 9.15
N LEU A 224 0.41 -1.73 8.94
CA LEU A 224 -0.23 -1.22 7.72
C LEU A 224 0.01 0.28 7.53
N VAL A 225 -0.10 1.09 8.60
CA VAL A 225 0.21 2.52 8.58
C VAL A 225 1.66 2.77 8.22
N LYS A 226 2.59 2.05 8.87
CA LYS A 226 4.03 2.16 8.59
C LYS A 226 4.33 1.80 7.13
N ARG A 227 3.72 0.73 6.65
CA ARG A 227 3.88 0.22 5.29
C ARG A 227 3.32 1.18 4.25
N LEU A 228 2.12 1.71 4.45
CA LEU A 228 1.54 2.73 3.56
C LEU A 228 2.43 3.99 3.52
N HIS A 229 2.93 4.44 4.67
CA HIS A 229 3.83 5.59 4.70
C HIS A 229 5.10 5.37 3.86
N LEU A 230 5.72 4.20 3.98
CA LEU A 230 6.89 3.85 3.18
C LEU A 230 6.53 3.75 1.69
N LEU A 231 5.40 3.12 1.35
CA LEU A 231 4.91 3.02 -0.03
C LEU A 231 4.73 4.40 -0.69
N LEU A 232 4.26 5.40 0.08
CA LEU A 232 4.05 6.77 -0.40
C LEU A 232 5.33 7.62 -0.45
N THR A 233 6.32 7.32 0.38
CA THR A 233 7.51 8.20 0.59
C THR A 233 8.79 7.68 -0.03
N VAL A 234 8.90 6.37 -0.28
CA VAL A 234 10.12 5.76 -0.80
C VAL A 234 10.24 6.04 -2.30
N LYS A 235 11.34 6.71 -2.64
CA LYS A 235 11.70 7.09 -4.02
C LYS A 235 12.99 6.44 -4.51
N ASP A 236 13.61 5.64 -3.64
CA ASP A 236 14.86 4.97 -3.96
C ASP A 236 14.61 3.88 -5.00
N SER A 237 15.38 3.86 -6.09
CA SER A 237 15.27 2.78 -7.07
C SER A 237 15.46 1.42 -6.39
N ALA A 238 14.64 0.43 -6.78
CA ALA A 238 14.75 -0.95 -6.32
C ALA A 238 16.18 -1.49 -6.45
N ALA A 239 16.90 -1.09 -7.52
CA ALA A 239 18.28 -1.48 -7.78
C ALA A 239 19.28 -0.98 -6.72
N ASN A 240 18.89 0.00 -5.90
CA ASN A 240 19.74 0.58 -4.86
C ASN A 240 19.50 0.01 -3.47
N ILE A 241 18.54 -0.92 -3.30
CA ILE A 241 18.16 -1.52 -2.03
C ILE A 241 18.48 -3.02 -2.05
N PRO A 242 19.28 -3.54 -1.10
CA PRO A 242 20.03 -2.85 -0.06
C PRO A 242 21.25 -2.09 -0.62
N LYS A 243 21.83 -1.15 0.11
CA LYS A 243 23.04 -0.42 -0.32
C LYS A 243 24.31 -1.25 -0.19
N ASN A 244 24.33 -2.20 0.74
CA ASN A 244 25.48 -3.04 1.01
C ASN A 244 25.71 -4.04 -0.14
N LEU A 245 26.95 -4.12 -0.64
CA LEU A 245 27.31 -4.98 -1.77
C LEU A 245 27.25 -6.47 -1.42
N GLU A 246 27.58 -6.86 -0.19
CA GLU A 246 27.53 -8.25 0.26
C GLU A 246 26.09 -8.71 0.40
N ALA A 247 25.21 -7.87 0.95
CA ALA A 247 23.77 -8.16 0.98
C ALA A 247 23.20 -8.36 -0.44
N ARG A 248 23.58 -7.51 -1.40
CA ARG A 248 23.18 -7.68 -2.81
C ARG A 248 23.66 -9.00 -3.39
N ARG A 249 24.94 -9.36 -3.18
CA ARG A 249 25.52 -10.62 -3.65
C ARG A 249 24.79 -11.83 -3.09
N ARG A 250 24.47 -11.84 -1.80
CA ARG A 250 23.75 -12.95 -1.15
C ARG A 250 22.30 -13.07 -1.64
N LEU A 251 21.62 -11.94 -1.82
CA LEU A 251 20.27 -11.94 -2.42
C LEU A 251 20.30 -12.45 -3.86
N GLU A 252 21.27 -12.00 -4.66
CA GLU A 252 21.45 -12.47 -6.04
C GLU A 252 21.77 -13.98 -6.09
N PHE A 253 22.65 -14.47 -5.20
CA PHE A 253 22.96 -15.89 -5.08
C PHE A 253 21.71 -16.72 -4.73
N PHE A 254 20.90 -16.24 -3.78
CA PHE A 254 19.65 -16.87 -3.42
C PHE A 254 18.68 -16.92 -4.61
N THR A 255 18.45 -15.79 -5.29
CA THR A 255 17.54 -15.74 -6.44
C THR A 255 18.02 -16.63 -7.57
N ASN A 256 19.32 -16.65 -7.85
CA ASN A 256 19.88 -17.54 -8.87
C ASN A 256 19.67 -19.01 -8.48
N SER A 257 19.83 -19.36 -7.20
CA SER A 257 19.62 -20.71 -6.71
C SER A 257 18.18 -21.21 -6.87
N LEU A 258 17.18 -20.32 -6.86
CA LEU A 258 15.77 -20.69 -7.11
C LEU A 258 15.52 -21.13 -8.56
N PHE A 259 16.33 -20.65 -9.51
CA PHE A 259 16.20 -20.95 -10.95
C PHE A 259 17.34 -21.81 -11.50
N MET A 260 18.28 -22.22 -10.64
CA MET A 260 19.36 -23.12 -11.02
C MET A 260 18.87 -24.56 -11.03
N ASP A 261 19.11 -25.25 -12.14
CA ASP A 261 19.00 -26.70 -12.19
C ASP A 261 20.10 -27.31 -11.33
N MET A 262 19.76 -27.68 -10.09
CA MET A 262 20.72 -28.29 -9.18
C MET A 262 21.05 -29.70 -9.69
N PRO A 263 22.33 -29.98 -10.06
CA PRO A 263 22.70 -31.30 -10.53
C PRO A 263 22.49 -32.32 -9.39
N SER A 264 21.99 -33.51 -9.75
CA SER A 264 21.78 -34.57 -8.77
C SER A 264 23.07 -34.87 -8.01
N ALA A 265 22.98 -34.83 -6.69
CA ALA A 265 24.12 -35.15 -5.83
C ALA A 265 24.61 -36.57 -6.15
N LYS A 266 25.92 -36.71 -6.39
CA LYS A 266 26.53 -38.04 -6.60
C LYS A 266 26.36 -38.89 -5.34
N PRO A 267 26.19 -40.21 -5.46
CA PRO A 267 26.20 -41.11 -4.31
C PRO A 267 27.45 -40.91 -3.45
N VAL A 268 27.33 -41.09 -2.13
CA VAL A 268 28.46 -40.92 -1.19
C VAL A 268 29.66 -41.80 -1.58
N SER A 269 29.43 -42.94 -2.24
CA SER A 269 30.47 -43.82 -2.78
C SER A 269 31.31 -43.22 -3.91
N GLU A 270 30.82 -42.18 -4.59
CA GLU A 270 31.49 -41.48 -5.68
C GLU A 270 32.05 -40.11 -5.27
N MET A 271 31.86 -39.72 -4.00
CA MET A 271 32.42 -38.48 -3.48
C MET A 271 33.89 -38.70 -3.11
N MET A 272 34.75 -37.79 -3.59
CA MET A 272 36.16 -37.78 -3.21
C MET A 272 36.27 -37.51 -1.71
N PRO A 273 36.95 -38.36 -0.94
CA PRO A 273 37.14 -38.10 0.48
C PRO A 273 38.08 -36.90 0.66
N PHE A 274 37.87 -36.10 1.70
CA PHE A 274 38.51 -34.80 1.94
C PHE A 274 40.01 -34.85 2.31
N TRP A 275 40.75 -35.84 1.81
CA TRP A 275 42.18 -36.05 2.09
C TRP A 275 43.07 -35.49 0.98
#